data_AF-A0A6P2D172-F1
#
_entry.id   AF-A0A6P2D172-F1
#
_cell.length_a   1.000
_cell.length_b   1.000
_cell.length_c   1.000
_cell.angle_alpha   90.00
_cell.angle_beta   90.00
_cell.angle_gamma   90.00
#
_symmetry.space_group_name_H-M   'P 1'
#
loop_
_entity.id
_entity.type
_entity.pdbx_description
1 polymer ?
#
loop_
_entity_poly.entity_id
_entity_poly.type
_entity_poly.pdbx_seq_one_letter_code
_entity_poly.pdbx_strand_id
1 'polypeptide(L)'
;MEKPDYETACLDAIHHWLRITDLAEFAELRHGHRDSNGGFGIAFPGDLDEYDRFVEGHFIPPNYVVIYGFWGPPEGYELFVPEEVYLTILARVLGEEGFVVEADRVRALLLPNTRA
;
A
#
# COMPACT_ATOMS: atom_id res chain seq x y z
N MET A 1 1.53 -4.18 -22.99
CA MET A 1 0.46 -4.57 -22.05
C MET A 1 0.22 -3.38 -21.13
N GLU A 2 -1.03 -3.07 -20.81
CA GLU A 2 -1.38 -1.90 -20.01
C GLU A 2 -1.09 -2.19 -18.52
N LYS A 3 -0.54 -1.21 -17.79
CA LYS A 3 -0.39 -1.31 -16.33
C LYS A 3 -1.79 -1.37 -15.71
N PRO A 4 -1.99 -2.07 -14.57
CA PRO A 4 -3.28 -2.08 -13.92
C PRO A 4 -3.65 -0.66 -13.46
N ASP A 5 -4.94 -0.39 -13.31
CA ASP A 5 -5.38 0.83 -12.63
C ASP A 5 -5.07 0.75 -11.12
N TYR A 6 -5.27 1.86 -10.41
CA TYR A 6 -4.98 1.95 -8.99
C TYR A 6 -5.79 0.96 -8.15
N GLU A 7 -7.05 0.76 -8.49
CA GLU A 7 -7.92 -0.14 -7.75
C GLU A 7 -7.45 -1.59 -7.87
N THR A 8 -7.20 -2.05 -9.09
CA THR A 8 -6.69 -3.39 -9.38
C THR A 8 -5.35 -3.63 -8.69
N ALA A 9 -4.42 -2.68 -8.79
CA ALA A 9 -3.10 -2.79 -8.14
C ALA A 9 -3.20 -2.89 -6.61
N CYS A 10 -4.04 -2.06 -5.98
CA CYS A 10 -4.26 -2.10 -4.54
C CYS A 10 -4.85 -3.44 -4.10
N LEU A 11 -5.88 -3.92 -4.80
CA LEU A 11 -6.56 -5.17 -4.47
C LEU A 11 -5.59 -6.36 -4.57
N ASP A 12 -4.79 -6.42 -5.63
CA ASP A 12 -3.77 -7.46 -5.78
C ASP A 12 -2.82 -7.47 -4.58
N ALA A 13 -2.21 -6.34 -4.24
CA ALA A 13 -1.25 -6.28 -3.14
C ALA A 13 -1.87 -6.62 -1.78
N ILE A 14 -3.11 -6.15 -1.52
CA ILE A 14 -3.85 -6.42 -0.28
C ILE A 14 -4.16 -7.92 -0.15
N HIS A 15 -4.69 -8.55 -1.21
CA HIS A 15 -5.11 -9.95 -1.17
C HIS A 15 -3.94 -10.95 -1.17
N HIS A 16 -2.75 -10.54 -1.60
CA HIS A 16 -1.54 -11.36 -1.48
C HIS A 16 -0.96 -11.39 -0.06
N TRP A 17 -1.41 -10.51 0.84
CA TRP A 17 -0.99 -10.58 2.24
C TRP A 17 -1.84 -11.58 3.03
N LEU A 18 -1.19 -12.55 3.68
CA LEU A 18 -1.84 -13.67 4.36
C LEU A 18 -2.84 -13.24 5.45
N ARG A 19 -2.54 -12.15 6.16
CA ARG A 19 -3.36 -11.67 7.28
C ARG A 19 -3.72 -10.22 7.06
N ILE A 20 -4.83 -9.99 6.38
CA ILE A 20 -5.29 -8.66 5.96
C ILE A 20 -5.41 -7.65 7.13
N THR A 21 -5.69 -8.11 8.36
CA THR A 21 -5.75 -7.23 9.54
C THR A 21 -4.42 -6.54 9.86
N ASP A 22 -3.29 -7.16 9.53
CA ASP A 22 -1.96 -6.60 9.80
C ASP A 22 -1.70 -5.35 8.92
N LEU A 23 -2.39 -5.25 7.77
CA LEU A 23 -2.27 -4.10 6.87
C LEU A 23 -2.77 -2.81 7.52
N ALA A 24 -3.70 -2.89 8.48
CA ALA A 24 -4.13 -1.70 9.22
C ALA A 24 -3.01 -1.17 10.13
N GLU A 25 -2.24 -2.05 10.77
CA GLU A 25 -1.09 -1.66 11.59
C GLU A 25 0.03 -1.08 10.72
N PHE A 26 0.31 -1.71 9.58
CA PHE A 26 1.27 -1.19 8.60
C PHE A 26 0.90 0.20 8.08
N ALA A 27 -0.37 0.42 7.75
CA ALA A 27 -0.88 1.73 7.33
C ALA A 27 -0.71 2.80 8.42
N GLU A 28 -1.00 2.48 9.69
CA GLU A 28 -0.80 3.41 10.82
C GLU A 28 0.66 3.78 11.02
N LEU A 29 1.56 2.82 10.86
CA LEU A 29 3.01 3.03 10.96
C LEU A 29 3.60 3.68 9.70
N ARG A 30 2.81 3.84 8.63
CA ARG A 30 3.26 4.22 7.30
C ARG A 30 4.44 3.35 6.85
N HIS A 31 4.28 2.04 7.06
CA HIS A 31 5.26 1.01 6.74
C HIS A 31 4.70 0.07 5.69
N GLY A 32 5.54 -0.32 4.75
CA GLY A 32 5.21 -1.24 3.68
C GLY A 32 5.18 -2.70 4.13
N HIS A 33 4.77 -3.56 3.21
CA HIS A 33 4.90 -5.00 3.36
C HIS A 33 5.28 -5.64 2.03
N ARG A 34 5.94 -6.79 2.10
CA ARG A 34 6.38 -7.55 0.94
C ARG A 34 6.07 -9.01 1.11
N ASP A 35 5.19 -9.54 0.28
CA ASP A 35 5.09 -10.99 0.12
C ASP A 35 6.25 -11.46 -0.75
N SER A 36 7.20 -12.18 -0.14
CA SER A 36 8.37 -12.69 -0.83
C SER A 36 8.07 -13.92 -1.71
N ASN A 37 6.90 -14.55 -1.55
CA ASN A 37 6.51 -15.73 -2.32
C ASN A 37 5.73 -15.35 -3.59
N GLY A 38 4.81 -14.37 -3.51
CA GLY A 38 4.09 -13.83 -4.66
C GLY A 38 4.79 -12.64 -5.33
N GLY A 39 5.73 -11.98 -4.63
CA GLY A 39 6.41 -10.77 -5.10
C GLY A 39 5.46 -9.60 -5.31
N PHE A 40 4.44 -9.50 -4.47
CA PHE A 40 3.57 -8.33 -4.35
C PHE A 40 3.92 -7.55 -3.08
N GLY A 41 3.63 -6.26 -3.09
CA GLY A 41 3.80 -5.47 -1.90
C GLY A 41 3.51 -4.00 -2.08
N ILE A 42 3.69 -3.31 -0.97
CA ILE A 42 3.46 -1.88 -0.81
C ILE A 42 4.68 -1.31 -0.11
N ALA A 43 5.15 -0.15 -0.55
CA ALA A 43 6.21 0.60 0.11
C ALA A 43 5.78 2.05 0.31
N PHE A 44 6.04 2.58 1.49
CA PHE A 44 5.91 3.99 1.84
C PHE A 44 7.25 4.71 1.65
N PRO A 45 7.26 6.04 1.50
CA PRO A 45 8.50 6.82 1.39
C PRO A 45 9.48 6.56 2.55
N GLY A 46 8.95 6.27 3.74
CA GLY A 46 9.73 5.97 4.94
C GLY A 46 10.48 4.64 4.88
N ASP A 47 10.11 3.73 3.99
CA ASP A 47 10.70 2.40 3.88
C ASP A 47 12.00 2.39 3.08
N LEU A 48 12.23 3.41 2.25
CA LEU A 48 13.47 3.56 1.50
C LEU A 48 14.60 3.99 2.44
N ASP A 49 15.68 3.22 2.49
CA ASP A 49 16.88 3.55 3.25
C ASP A 49 17.78 4.56 2.49
N GLU A 50 18.92 4.92 3.08
CA GLU A 50 19.87 5.85 2.44
C GLU A 50 20.48 5.28 1.16
N TYR A 51 20.72 3.98 1.10
CA TYR A 51 21.27 3.34 -0.08
C TYR A 51 20.26 3.34 -1.22
N ASP A 52 19.00 2.98 -0.95
CA ASP A 52 17.90 3.05 -1.90
C ASP A 52 17.79 4.45 -2.52
N ARG A 53 17.86 5.49 -1.69
CA ARG A 53 17.68 6.88 -2.12
C ARG A 53 18.88 7.45 -2.87
N PHE A 54 20.10 7.23 -2.38
CA PHE A 54 21.29 7.92 -2.87
C PHE A 54 22.14 7.10 -3.83
N VAL A 55 22.07 5.77 -3.76
CA VAL A 55 22.83 4.87 -4.63
C VAL A 55 21.94 4.31 -5.73
N GLU A 56 20.77 3.76 -5.39
CA GLU A 56 19.84 3.22 -6.38
C GLU A 56 18.96 4.29 -7.04
N GLY A 57 18.81 5.45 -6.38
CA GLY A 57 18.03 6.57 -6.89
C GLY A 57 16.52 6.35 -6.80
N HIS A 58 16.06 5.43 -5.94
CA HIS A 58 14.65 5.20 -5.68
C HIS A 58 14.03 6.39 -4.94
N PHE A 59 12.80 6.72 -5.33
CA PHE A 59 12.07 7.84 -4.76
C PHE A 59 10.57 7.56 -4.77
N ILE A 60 9.93 7.70 -3.60
CA ILE A 60 8.48 7.70 -3.46
C ILE A 60 8.05 9.12 -3.05
N PRO A 61 7.22 9.80 -3.84
CA PRO A 61 6.77 11.15 -3.51
C PRO A 61 6.03 11.18 -2.16
N PRO A 62 6.08 12.31 -1.42
CA PRO A 62 5.23 12.51 -0.25
C PRO A 62 3.75 12.32 -0.58
N ASN A 63 3.01 11.68 0.31
CA ASN A 63 1.59 11.33 0.14
C ASN A 63 1.30 10.32 -0.98
N TYR A 64 2.31 9.60 -1.46
CA TYR A 64 2.16 8.45 -2.34
C TYR A 64 2.72 7.21 -1.67
N VAL A 65 2.19 6.07 -2.07
CA VAL A 65 2.78 4.75 -1.84
C VAL A 65 3.18 4.14 -3.18
N VAL A 66 4.16 3.26 -3.17
CA VAL A 66 4.44 2.39 -4.31
C VAL A 66 3.71 1.08 -4.09
N ILE A 67 2.95 0.65 -5.08
CA ILE A 67 2.37 -0.69 -5.15
C ILE A 67 3.05 -1.43 -6.28
N TYR A 68 3.53 -2.64 -6.00
CA TYR A 68 4.24 -3.45 -6.96
C TYR A 68 3.77 -4.90 -6.97
N GLY A 69 3.88 -5.52 -8.13
CA GLY A 69 3.67 -6.95 -8.37
C GLY A 69 4.68 -7.43 -9.40
N PHE A 70 5.64 -8.26 -9.00
CA PHE A 70 6.72 -8.74 -9.88
C PHE A 70 6.35 -10.02 -10.63
N TRP A 71 5.44 -10.84 -10.08
CA TRP A 71 5.08 -12.16 -10.61
C TRP A 71 3.57 -12.26 -10.78
N GLY A 72 3.09 -12.45 -12.00
CA GLY A 72 1.67 -12.56 -12.31
C GLY A 72 1.26 -11.70 -13.51
N PRO A 73 0.04 -11.86 -14.04
CA PRO A 73 -0.52 -10.95 -15.02
C PRO A 73 -1.07 -9.69 -14.34
N PRO A 74 -0.76 -8.47 -14.83
CA PRO A 74 0.16 -8.18 -15.93
C PRO A 74 1.64 -8.33 -15.51
N GLU A 75 2.52 -8.65 -16.46
CA GLU A 75 3.99 -8.70 -16.29
C GLU A 75 4.45 -7.50 -15.46
N GLY A 76 5.04 -7.77 -14.29
CA GLY A 76 5.84 -6.86 -13.49
C GLY A 76 5.39 -5.39 -13.51
N TYR A 77 4.61 -4.95 -12.52
CA TYR A 77 4.25 -3.54 -12.40
C TYR A 77 4.78 -2.91 -11.11
N GLU A 78 5.00 -1.60 -11.22
CA GLU A 78 5.23 -0.67 -10.13
C GLU A 78 4.44 0.61 -10.44
N LEU A 79 3.67 1.07 -9.46
CA LEU A 79 2.75 2.18 -9.56
C LEU A 79 2.84 3.08 -8.33
N PHE A 80 3.00 4.38 -8.56
CA PHE A 80 2.77 5.39 -7.54
C PHE A 80 1.28 5.63 -7.40
N VAL A 81 0.72 5.27 -6.25
CA VAL A 81 -0.69 5.45 -5.90
C VAL A 81 -0.77 6.52 -4.82
N PRO A 82 -1.66 7.53 -4.95
CA PRO A 82 -1.90 8.45 -3.84
C PRO A 82 -2.24 7.66 -2.57
N GLU A 83 -1.60 7.99 -1.45
CA GLU A 83 -1.78 7.29 -0.18
C GLU A 83 -3.26 7.25 0.22
N GLU A 84 -4.00 8.35 -0.03
CA GLU A 84 -5.44 8.43 0.22
C GLU A 84 -6.26 7.40 -0.55
N VAL A 85 -5.87 7.07 -1.80
CA VAL A 85 -6.55 6.09 -2.65
C VAL A 85 -6.33 4.70 -2.08
N TYR A 86 -5.08 4.38 -1.74
CA TYR A 86 -4.73 3.12 -1.10
C TYR A 86 -5.48 2.93 0.23
N LEU A 87 -5.44 3.92 1.13
CA LEU A 87 -6.11 3.84 2.43
C LEU A 87 -7.64 3.72 2.29
N THR A 88 -8.24 4.40 1.31
CA THR A 88 -9.68 4.26 1.00
C THR A 88 -10.02 2.84 0.59
N ILE A 89 -9.22 2.24 -0.30
CA ILE A 89 -9.42 0.87 -0.78
C ILE A 89 -9.21 -0.13 0.37
N LEU A 90 -8.14 0.02 1.14
CA LEU A 90 -7.85 -0.85 2.29
C LEU A 90 -8.99 -0.84 3.31
N ALA A 91 -9.49 0.35 3.68
CA ALA A 91 -10.62 0.48 4.60
C ALA A 91 -11.91 -0.16 4.06
N ARG A 92 -12.14 -0.10 2.75
CA ARG A 92 -13.27 -0.78 2.12
C ARG A 92 -13.11 -2.30 2.24
N VAL A 93 -11.98 -2.85 1.82
CA VAL A 93 -11.74 -4.31 1.83
C VAL A 93 -11.84 -4.87 3.25
N LEU A 94 -11.20 -4.21 4.23
CA LEU A 94 -11.31 -4.61 5.64
C LEU A 94 -12.77 -4.62 6.12
N GLY A 95 -13.56 -3.63 5.72
CA GLY A 95 -14.98 -3.56 6.06
C GLY A 95 -15.82 -4.65 5.40
N GLU A 96 -15.57 -4.96 4.13
CA GLU A 96 -16.25 -6.01 3.37
C GLU A 96 -15.94 -7.42 3.93
N GLU A 97 -14.73 -7.62 4.44
CA GLU A 97 -14.28 -8.85 5.11
C GLU A 97 -14.72 -8.94 6.59
N GLY A 98 -15.42 -7.93 7.13
CA GLY A 98 -15.95 -7.91 8.49
C GLY A 98 -15.00 -7.39 9.58
N PHE A 99 -13.82 -6.90 9.21
CA PHE A 99 -12.83 -6.28 10.11
C PHE A 99 -13.13 -4.80 10.35
N VAL A 100 -14.28 -4.53 10.98
CA VAL A 100 -14.81 -3.16 11.15
C VAL A 100 -13.88 -2.27 11.96
N VAL A 101 -13.23 -2.79 13.00
CA VAL A 101 -12.32 -2.03 13.87
C VAL A 101 -11.08 -1.56 13.10
N GLU A 102 -10.48 -2.46 12.34
CA GLU A 102 -9.33 -2.19 11.48
C GLU A 102 -9.70 -1.21 10.35
N ALA A 103 -10.88 -1.39 9.74
CA ALA A 103 -11.39 -0.48 8.73
C ALA A 103 -11.54 0.95 9.28
N ASP A 104 -12.09 1.11 10.49
CA ASP A 104 -12.26 2.42 11.12
C ASP A 104 -10.94 3.08 11.49
N ARG A 105 -9.95 2.30 11.95
CA ARG A 105 -8.58 2.77 12.17
C ARG A 105 -7.98 3.35 10.89
N VAL A 106 -8.09 2.63 9.78
CA VAL A 106 -7.60 3.09 8.47
C VAL A 106 -8.35 4.34 8.00
N ARG A 107 -9.68 4.41 8.17
CA ARG A 107 -10.46 5.61 7.82
C ARG A 107 -10.04 6.85 8.61
N ALA A 108 -9.65 6.68 9.88
CA ALA A 108 -9.18 7.79 10.71
C ALA A 108 -7.91 8.45 10.14
N LEU A 109 -7.08 7.70 9.40
CA LEU A 109 -5.87 8.22 8.75
C LEU A 109 -6.17 9.15 7.56
N LEU A 110 -7.37 9.06 6.97
CA LEU A 110 -7.82 9.91 5.86
C LEU A 110 -8.29 11.29 6.32
N LEU A 111 -8.53 11.47 7.63
CA LEU A 111 -8.95 12.76 8.15
C LEU A 111 -7.75 13.72 8.15
N PRO A 112 -7.93 14.96 7.68
CA PRO A 112 -6.87 15.95 7.79
C PRO A 112 -6.52 16.12 9.27
N ASN A 113 -5.25 15.86 9.62
CA ASN A 113 -4.74 16.14 10.94
C ASN A 113 -5.01 17.61 11.26
N THR A 114 -6.07 17.86 12.04
CA THR A 114 -6.43 19.20 12.46
C THR A 114 -5.44 19.58 13.57
N ARG A 115 -4.23 19.97 13.17
CA ARG A 115 -3.27 20.59 14.08
C ARG A 115 -3.75 22.02 14.30
N ALA A 116 -4.40 22.23 15.44
CA ALA A 116 -4.44 23.52 16.11
C ALA A 116 -3.04 23.90 16.61
#